data_AF-A0A0M3IVE2-F1
#
_entry.id   AF-A0A0M3IVE2-F1
#
_cell.length_a   1.000
_cell.length_b   1.000
_cell.length_c   1.000
_cell.angle_alpha   90.00
_cell.angle_beta   90.00
_cell.angle_gamma   90.00
#
_symmetry.space_group_name_H-M   'P 1'
#
loop_
_entity.id
_entity.type
_entity.pdbx_description
1 polymer ?
#
loop_
_entity_poly.entity_id
_entity_poly.type
_entity_poly.pdbx_seq_one_letter_code
_entity_poly.pdbx_strand_id
1 'polypeptide(L)'
;MVRIYVVQTGGRVLKKKTSTQKVQNGEIIFNESVFINVSKSKIERCSIRLSIAETSQSDIRSIGHITIGPKTSGKEFGHFQRMLTSQDRPICMWHHIQPKNKII
;
A
#
# COMPACT_ATOMS: atom_id res chain seq x y z
N MET A 1 -4.37 -9.95 5.96
CA MET A 1 -3.91 -9.77 4.56
C MET A 1 -3.63 -8.29 4.29
N VAL A 2 -2.83 -7.99 3.28
CA VAL A 2 -2.65 -6.63 2.75
C VAL A 2 -3.20 -6.55 1.34
N ARG A 3 -4.01 -5.53 1.05
CA ARG A 3 -4.50 -5.21 -0.30
C ARG A 3 -3.76 -4.01 -0.82
N ILE A 4 -3.20 -4.13 -2.01
CA ILE A 4 -2.40 -3.11 -2.68
C ILE A 4 -3.24 -2.53 -3.82
N TYR A 5 -3.44 -1.22 -3.78
CA TYR A 5 -4.15 -0.47 -4.81
C TYR A 5 -3.21 0.56 -5.42
N VAL A 6 -3.07 0.57 -6.74
CA VAL A 6 -2.43 1.66 -7.48
C VAL A 6 -3.51 2.42 -8.22
N VAL A 7 -3.79 3.62 -7.73
CA VAL A 7 -4.81 4.54 -8.25
C VAL A 7 -4.15 5.48 -9.26
N GLN A 8 -4.50 5.32 -10.53
CA GLN A 8 -3.98 6.14 -11.63
C GLN A 8 -4.85 7.39 -11.84
N THR A 9 -4.27 8.39 -12.51
CA THR A 9 -5.04 9.52 -13.03
C THR A 9 -6.15 9.01 -13.96
N GLY A 10 -7.36 9.58 -13.85
CA GLY A 10 -8.54 9.12 -14.59
C GLY A 10 -9.31 7.96 -13.93
N GLY A 11 -9.00 7.63 -12.67
CA GLY A 11 -9.81 6.72 -11.84
C GLY A 11 -9.54 5.23 -12.04
N ARG A 12 -8.66 4.84 -12.97
CA ARG A 12 -8.24 3.43 -13.12
C ARG A 12 -7.51 2.95 -11.87
N VAL A 13 -7.92 1.80 -11.34
CA VAL A 13 -7.30 1.17 -10.17
C VAL A 13 -6.73 -0.20 -10.55
N LEU A 14 -5.44 -0.40 -10.31
CA LEU A 14 -4.83 -1.73 -10.33
C LEU A 14 -4.81 -2.29 -8.92
N LYS A 15 -5.25 -3.54 -8.74
CA LYS A 15 -5.41 -4.16 -7.43
C LYS A 15 -4.66 -5.49 -7.37
N LYS A 16 -3.92 -5.70 -6.29
CA LYS A 16 -3.35 -6.98 -5.88
C LYS A 16 -3.57 -7.18 -4.39
N LYS A 17 -3.33 -8.39 -3.89
CA LYS A 17 -3.36 -8.71 -2.47
C LYS A 17 -2.27 -9.72 -2.15
N THR A 18 -1.80 -9.68 -0.91
CA THR A 18 -1.01 -10.77 -0.33
C THR A 18 -1.92 -11.95 0.02
N SER A 19 -1.30 -13.05 0.40
CA SER A 19 -1.93 -14.14 1.13
C SER A 19 -2.40 -13.68 2.51
N THR A 20 -3.27 -14.48 3.11
CA THR A 20 -3.69 -14.29 4.50
C THR A 20 -2.65 -14.94 5.40
N GLN A 21 -2.09 -14.13 6.30
CA GLN A 21 -1.12 -14.58 7.30
C GLN A 21 -1.79 -14.64 8.68
N LYS A 22 -1.36 -15.60 9.50
CA LYS A 22 -1.80 -15.71 10.89
C LYS A 22 -1.02 -14.74 11.77
N VAL A 23 -1.69 -14.19 12.77
CA VAL A 23 -1.05 -13.39 13.82
C VAL A 23 -0.32 -14.34 14.78
N GLN A 24 0.93 -14.04 15.10
CA GLN A 24 1.73 -14.77 16.09
C GLN A 24 2.32 -13.74 17.06
N ASN A 25 2.03 -13.87 18.35
CA ASN A 25 2.52 -12.95 19.40
C ASN A 25 2.28 -11.45 19.11
N GLY A 26 1.15 -11.12 18.49
CA GLY A 26 0.80 -9.74 18.12
C GLY A 26 1.47 -9.24 16.83
N GLU A 27 2.29 -10.06 16.18
CA GLU A 27 3.00 -9.73 14.95
C GLU A 27 2.48 -10.52 13.75
N ILE A 28 2.72 -10.00 12.55
CA ILE A 28 2.39 -10.67 11.28
C ILE A 28 3.57 -10.49 10.34
N ILE A 29 4.08 -11.60 9.80
CA ILE A 29 5.14 -11.61 8.80
C ILE A 29 4.55 -12.05 7.47
N PHE A 30 4.73 -11.22 6.43
CA PHE A 30 4.26 -11.54 5.08
C PHE A 30 5.35 -12.16 4.22
N ASN A 31 6.53 -11.52 4.12
CA ASN A 31 7.61 -11.95 3.22
C ASN A 31 7.16 -12.25 1.77
N GLU A 32 6.12 -11.54 1.32
CA GLU A 32 5.54 -11.70 -0.02
C GLU A 32 5.92 -10.51 -0.89
N SER A 33 6.32 -10.80 -2.13
CA SER A 33 6.51 -9.78 -3.17
C SER A 33 5.27 -9.68 -4.05
N VAL A 34 4.86 -8.45 -4.37
CA VAL A 34 3.71 -8.18 -5.24
C VAL A 34 4.16 -7.30 -6.40
N PHE A 35 3.87 -7.76 -7.62
CA PHE A 35 4.22 -7.06 -8.84
C PHE A 35 2.98 -6.40 -9.46
N ILE A 36 3.09 -5.11 -9.78
CA ILE A 36 2.06 -4.33 -10.46
C ILE A 36 2.70 -3.56 -11.61
N ASN A 37 2.25 -3.83 -12.83
CA ASN A 37 2.79 -3.19 -14.03
C ASN A 37 2.18 -1.80 -14.21
N VAL A 38 3.03 -0.77 -14.16
CA VAL A 38 2.67 0.63 -14.38
C VAL A 38 3.73 1.25 -15.28
N SER A 39 3.33 2.04 -16.28
CA SER A 39 4.31 2.73 -17.11
C SER A 39 5.03 3.82 -16.30
N LYS A 40 6.30 4.07 -16.63
CA LYS A 40 7.10 5.12 -15.99
C LYS A 40 6.41 6.50 -16.03
N SER A 41 5.77 6.83 -17.15
CA SER A 41 5.01 8.08 -17.29
C SER A 41 3.78 8.19 -16.39
N LYS A 42 3.22 7.06 -15.92
CA LYS A 42 2.01 7.03 -15.09
C LYS A 42 2.35 6.96 -13.60
N ILE A 43 3.40 6.23 -13.22
CA ILE A 43 3.70 5.97 -11.80
C ILE A 43 3.90 7.27 -11.01
N GLU A 44 4.53 8.28 -11.59
CA GLU A 44 4.75 9.60 -10.97
C GLU A 44 3.47 10.32 -10.55
N ARG A 45 2.34 10.01 -11.19
CA ARG A 45 1.02 10.58 -10.89
C ARG A 45 0.09 9.61 -10.16
N CYS A 46 0.57 8.42 -9.80
CA CYS A 46 -0.23 7.41 -9.13
C CYS A 46 -0.18 7.56 -7.60
N SER A 47 -1.28 7.22 -6.95
CA SER A 47 -1.29 6.96 -5.51
C SER A 47 -1.26 5.46 -5.25
N ILE A 48 -0.39 5.01 -4.36
CA ILE A 48 -0.33 3.62 -3.90
C ILE A 48 -0.97 3.57 -2.52
N ARG A 49 -2.01 2.76 -2.36
CA ARG A 49 -2.67 2.52 -1.08
C ARG A 49 -2.50 1.07 -0.66
N LEU A 50 -1.95 0.88 0.53
CA LEU A 50 -1.85 -0.40 1.22
C LEU A 50 -2.95 -0.45 2.27
N SER A 51 -3.95 -1.32 2.10
CA SER A 51 -5.02 -1.50 3.08
C SER A 51 -4.83 -2.82 3.81
N ILE A 52 -4.75 -2.74 5.14
CA ILE A 52 -4.62 -3.89 6.02
C ILE A 52 -6.02 -4.36 6.39
N ALA A 53 -6.29 -5.64 6.20
CA ALA A 53 -7.56 -6.25 6.52
C ALA A 53 -7.38 -7.56 7.28
N GLU A 54 -8.19 -7.70 8.32
CA GLU A 54 -8.47 -8.96 8.98
C GLU A 54 -9.52 -9.73 8.16
N THR A 55 -9.37 -11.03 8.07
CA THR A 55 -10.31 -11.89 7.36
C THR A 55 -10.66 -13.08 8.23
N SER A 56 -11.95 -13.30 8.40
CA SER A 56 -12.50 -14.55 8.92
C SER A 56 -13.05 -15.38 7.76
N GLN A 57 -13.68 -16.51 8.05
CA GLN A 57 -14.32 -17.34 7.02
C GLN A 57 -15.50 -16.63 6.34
N SER A 58 -16.16 -15.70 7.03
CA SER A 58 -17.40 -15.05 6.58
C SER A 58 -17.29 -13.54 6.37
N ASP A 59 -16.28 -12.87 6.93
CA ASP A 59 -16.20 -11.42 6.92
C ASP A 59 -14.77 -10.89 6.73
N ILE A 60 -14.67 -9.67 6.22
CA ILE A 60 -13.41 -8.97 5.98
C ILE A 60 -13.48 -7.59 6.62
N ARG A 61 -12.80 -7.47 7.76
CA ARG A 61 -12.74 -6.24 8.53
C ARG A 61 -11.52 -5.41 8.15
N SER A 62 -11.74 -4.14 7.84
CA SER A 62 -10.66 -3.17 7.61
C SER A 62 -10.01 -2.79 8.92
N ILE A 63 -8.70 -2.99 9.04
CA ILE A 63 -7.90 -2.51 10.18
C ILE A 63 -7.49 -1.06 9.94
N GLY A 64 -6.99 -0.76 8.74
CA GLY A 64 -6.50 0.56 8.41
C GLY A 64 -5.77 0.58 7.08
N HIS A 65 -5.05 1.67 6.81
CA HIS A 65 -4.36 1.84 5.55
C HIS A 65 -3.16 2.78 5.64
N ILE A 66 -2.32 2.70 4.62
CA ILE A 66 -1.24 3.62 4.33
C ILE A 66 -1.44 4.08 2.89
N THR A 67 -1.24 5.37 2.64
CA THR A 67 -1.24 5.92 1.28
C THR A 67 0.11 6.59 1.04
N ILE A 68 0.77 6.25 -0.06
CA ILE A 68 1.99 6.91 -0.54
C ILE A 68 1.73 7.42 -1.96
N GLY A 69 2.36 8.53 -2.33
CA GLY A 69 2.19 9.12 -3.65
C GLY A 69 2.44 10.63 -3.69
N PRO A 70 2.27 11.27 -4.85
CA PRO A 70 2.63 12.67 -5.07
C PRO A 70 1.75 13.66 -4.29
N LYS A 71 0.58 13.22 -3.79
CA LYS A 71 -0.36 14.04 -3.01
C LYS A 71 -0.27 13.80 -1.50
N THR A 72 0.70 13.01 -1.06
CA THR A 72 0.96 12.78 0.37
C THR A 72 1.98 13.81 0.87
N SER A 73 2.20 13.88 2.18
CA SER A 73 3.19 14.77 2.80
C SER A 73 4.11 13.96 3.72
N GLY A 74 5.16 14.60 4.25
CA GLY A 74 6.05 13.98 5.23
C GLY A 74 6.73 12.70 4.73
N LYS A 75 6.65 11.64 5.55
CA LYS A 75 7.39 10.39 5.36
C LYS A 75 6.90 9.59 4.15
N GLU A 76 5.61 9.61 3.90
CA GLU A 76 4.94 8.93 2.79
C GLU A 76 5.38 9.51 1.43
N PHE A 77 5.46 10.84 1.34
CA PHE A 77 5.94 11.53 0.15
C PHE A 77 7.44 11.27 -0.06
N GLY A 78 8.24 11.38 1.00
CA GLY A 78 9.67 11.10 0.93
C GLY A 78 9.97 9.66 0.50
N HIS A 79 9.20 8.67 0.98
CA HIS A 79 9.31 7.29 0.53
C HIS A 79 9.04 7.17 -0.97
N PHE A 80 7.96 7.79 -1.43
CA PHE A 80 7.56 7.78 -2.84
C PHE A 80 8.60 8.42 -3.74
N GLN A 81 9.15 9.58 -3.37
CA GLN A 81 10.23 10.23 -4.13
C GLN A 81 11.46 9.34 -4.22
N ARG A 82 11.90 8.75 -3.10
CA ARG A 82 13.07 7.85 -3.08
C ARG A 82 12.86 6.62 -3.95
N MET A 83 11.65 6.06 -3.99
CA MET A 83 11.28 4.97 -4.88
C MET A 83 11.39 5.36 -6.35
N LEU A 84 10.95 6.57 -6.72
CA LEU A 84 11.03 7.05 -8.10
C LEU A 84 12.47 7.34 -8.55
N THR A 85 13.32 7.83 -7.65
CA THR A 85 14.72 8.18 -7.96
C THR A 85 15.70 7.02 -7.84
N SER A 86 15.39 5.99 -7.05
CA SER A 86 16.24 4.81 -6.83
C SER A 86 15.70 3.59 -7.59
N GLN A 87 15.75 3.62 -8.92
CA GLN A 87 15.12 2.59 -9.77
C GLN A 87 15.88 1.25 -9.77
N ASP A 88 17.12 1.25 -9.28
CA ASP A 88 18.07 0.14 -9.26
C ASP A 88 18.08 -0.65 -7.94
N ARG A 89 17.46 -0.11 -6.88
CA ARG A 89 17.46 -0.72 -5.55
C ARG A 89 16.13 -0.57 -4.83
N PRO A 90 15.68 -1.60 -4.09
CA PRO A 90 14.48 -1.48 -3.26
C PRO A 90 14.70 -0.46 -2.14
N ILE A 91 13.64 0.28 -1.82
CA ILE A 91 13.60 1.19 -0.67
C ILE A 91 12.69 0.58 0.39
N CYS A 92 13.19 0.50 1.63
CA CYS A 92 12.44 0.02 2.79
C CYS A 92 12.13 1.19 3.72
N MET A 93 10.90 1.24 4.24
CA MET A 93 10.49 2.24 5.21
C MET A 93 9.26 1.79 6.00
N TRP A 94 9.30 1.99 7.32
CA TRP A 94 8.13 1.83 8.20
C TRP A 94 7.14 2.99 8.06
N HIS A 95 5.85 2.69 8.10
CA HIS A 95 4.76 3.69 8.06
C HIS A 95 3.75 3.39 9.16
N HIS A 96 3.15 4.45 9.72
CA HIS A 96 2.05 4.29 10.67
C HIS A 96 0.77 3.96 9.92
N ILE A 97 0.05 2.95 10.40
CA ILE A 97 -1.27 2.58 9.86
C ILE A 97 -2.27 3.66 10.27
N GLN A 98 -2.87 4.31 9.29
CA GLN A 98 -3.94 5.25 9.54
C GLN A 98 -5.27 4.50 9.73
N PRO A 99 -6.11 4.91 10.69
CA PRO A 99 -7.45 4.38 10.83
C PRO A 99 -8.22 4.49 9.51
N LYS A 100 -9.28 3.69 9.35
CA LYS A 100 -10.24 3.96 8.29
C LYS A 100 -10.88 5.32 8.61
N ASN A 101 -10.51 6.38 7.87
CA ASN A 101 -11.11 7.71 8.05
C ASN A 101 -12.64 7.56 8.07
N LYS A 102 -13.27 8.08 9.14
CA LYS A 102 -14.70 8.44 9.10
C LYS A 102 -14.88 9.40 7.93
N ILE A 103 -15.96 9.19 7.19
CA ILE A 103 -16.44 10.11 6.16
C ILE A 103 -16.58 11.48 6.81
N ILE A 104 -15.92 12.50 6.25
CA ILE A 104 -16.22 13.92 6.54
C ILE A 104 -17.55 14.23 5.87
#